data_AF-A0A971UUL4-F1
#
_entry.id   AF-A0A971UUL4-F1
#
_cell.length_a   1.000
_cell.length_b   1.000
_cell.length_c   1.000
_cell.angle_alpha   90.00
_cell.angle_beta   90.00
_cell.angle_gamma   90.00
#
_symmetry.space_group_name_H-M   'P 1'
#
loop_
_entity.id
_entity.type
_entity.pdbx_description
1 polymer ?
#
loop_
_entity_poly.entity_id
_entity_poly.type
_entity_poly.pdbx_seq_one_letter_code
_entity_poly.pdbx_strand_id
1 'polypeptide(L)'
;MAYYTDRMVLVRDSMENIELFRLSGKKIIRYHFDKKTISNTEVNITSEAYKEYDVYIDQEDTIYLIYQNKDLDLILLMLKEGRVEKVKLTEDPLPEIYYLNLIVVEGVPHVFYYILLSGEEKKYRIYHHYIE
;
A
#
# COMPACT_ATOMS: atom_id res chain seq x y z
N MET A 1 -22.92 14.30 3.84
CA MET A 1 -21.52 14.41 4.31
C MET A 1 -20.64 13.57 3.40
N ALA A 2 -19.75 14.20 2.62
CA ALA A 2 -18.70 13.47 1.91
C ALA A 2 -17.53 13.33 2.89
N TYR A 3 -17.38 12.17 3.52
CA TYR A 3 -16.16 11.86 4.25
C TYR A 3 -15.04 11.71 3.22
N TYR A 4 -13.97 12.50 3.37
CA TYR A 4 -12.79 12.44 2.54
C TYR A 4 -12.12 11.08 2.76
N THR A 5 -12.33 10.11 1.85
CA THR A 5 -11.74 8.76 1.91
C THR A 5 -10.38 8.67 1.22
N ASP A 6 -9.76 9.81 0.87
CA ASP A 6 -8.45 9.83 0.26
C ASP A 6 -7.39 9.44 1.28
N ARG A 7 -7.03 8.16 1.27
CA ARG A 7 -5.92 7.64 2.06
C ARG A 7 -4.61 8.10 1.41
N MET A 8 -3.74 8.71 2.19
CA MET A 8 -2.43 9.21 1.80
C MET A 8 -1.36 8.59 2.70
N VAL A 9 -0.24 8.18 2.11
CA VAL A 9 0.93 7.69 2.85
C VAL A 9 2.13 8.52 2.43
N LEU A 10 2.86 9.05 3.41
CA LEU A 10 4.08 9.83 3.21
C LEU A 10 5.25 9.04 3.77
N VAL A 11 6.24 8.77 2.93
CA VAL A 11 7.50 8.17 3.33
C VAL A 11 8.68 9.02 2.86
N ARG A 12 9.86 8.79 3.44
CA ARG A 12 11.10 9.48 3.07
C ARG A 12 12.14 8.48 2.63
N ASP A 13 12.82 8.80 1.54
CA ASP A 13 13.97 8.03 1.08
C ASP A 13 15.25 8.41 1.86
N SER A 14 16.32 7.67 1.61
CA SER A 14 17.64 7.83 2.21
C SER A 14 18.26 9.21 1.94
N MET A 15 17.77 9.92 0.93
CA MET A 15 18.21 11.26 0.52
C MET A 15 17.34 12.39 1.11
N GLU A 16 16.37 12.06 1.98
CA GLU A 16 15.37 12.97 2.54
C GLU A 16 14.44 13.58 1.49
N ASN A 17 14.28 12.95 0.32
CA ASN A 17 13.18 13.27 -0.59
C ASN A 17 11.88 12.72 -0.01
N ILE A 18 10.76 13.30 -0.43
CA ILE A 18 9.44 12.89 0.04
C ILE A 18 8.76 12.08 -1.04
N GLU A 19 8.26 10.91 -0.67
CA GLU A 19 7.39 10.08 -1.48
C GLU A 19 5.97 10.13 -0.92
N LEU A 20 5.04 10.70 -1.69
CA LEU A 20 3.62 10.72 -1.36
C LEU A 20 2.89 9.72 -2.24
N PHE A 21 2.22 8.78 -1.59
CA PHE A 21 1.26 7.90 -2.24
C PHE A 21 -0.15 8.38 -1.92
N ARG A 22 -1.02 8.37 -2.92
CA ARG A 22 -2.43 8.73 -2.79
C ARG A 22 -3.29 7.73 -3.52
N LEU A 23 -4.32 7.22 -2.85
CA LEU A 23 -5.42 6.52 -3.51
C LEU A 23 -6.43 7.56 -3.98
N SER A 24 -6.66 7.62 -5.29
CA SER A 24 -7.67 8.47 -5.93
C SER A 24 -8.56 7.62 -6.82
N GLY A 25 -9.77 7.33 -6.35
CA GLY A 25 -10.63 6.33 -6.97
C GLY A 25 -10.01 4.94 -6.86
N LYS A 26 -9.66 4.33 -8.00
CA LYS A 26 -8.99 3.02 -8.07
C LYS A 26 -7.49 3.10 -8.38
N LYS A 27 -6.94 4.31 -8.37
CA LYS A 27 -5.57 4.59 -8.77
C LYS A 27 -4.71 4.88 -7.55
N ILE A 28 -3.58 4.21 -7.42
CA ILE A 28 -2.53 4.64 -6.50
C ILE A 28 -1.54 5.45 -7.31
N ILE A 29 -1.40 6.72 -6.95
CA ILE A 29 -0.53 7.69 -7.60
C ILE A 29 0.63 7.99 -6.64
N ARG A 30 1.85 7.93 -7.15
CA ARG A 30 3.07 8.33 -6.45
C ARG A 30 3.47 9.72 -6.92
N TYR A 31 3.78 10.57 -5.96
CA TYR A 31 4.44 11.85 -6.17
C TYR A 31 5.81 11.80 -5.50
N HIS A 32 6.87 11.93 -6.29
CA HIS A 32 8.23 12.08 -5.79
C HIS A 32 8.57 13.56 -5.73
N PHE A 33 8.93 14.06 -4.55
CA PHE A 33 9.38 15.44 -4.34
C PHE A 33 10.87 15.45 -4.03
N ASP A 34 11.66 15.91 -5.00
CA ASP A 34 13.12 15.99 -4.89
C ASP A 34 13.50 17.25 -4.08
N LYS A 35 14.15 17.02 -2.95
CA LYS A 35 14.57 18.08 -2.02
C LYS A 35 15.66 18.99 -2.60
N LYS A 36 16.55 18.45 -3.43
CA LYS A 36 17.69 19.19 -4.01
C LYS A 36 17.26 20.04 -5.20
N THR A 37 16.44 19.49 -6.08
CA THR A 37 16.00 20.20 -7.30
C THR A 37 14.73 21.01 -7.09
N ILE A 38 14.03 20.83 -5.97
CA ILE A 38 12.72 21.45 -5.67
C ILE A 38 11.74 21.17 -6.82
N SER A 39 11.80 19.95 -7.37
CA SER A 39 10.94 19.49 -8.44
C SER A 39 10.08 18.33 -7.96
N ASN A 40 9.02 18.03 -8.70
CA ASN A 40 8.23 16.84 -8.45
C ASN A 40 7.98 16.05 -9.73
N THR A 41 7.78 14.75 -9.56
CA THR A 41 7.30 13.87 -10.62
C THR A 41 6.07 13.10 -10.13
N GLU A 42 5.16 12.80 -11.04
CA GLU A 42 3.94 12.05 -10.78
C GLU A 42 3.95 10.76 -11.62
N VAL A 43 3.67 9.63 -10.98
CA VAL A 43 3.58 8.33 -11.64
C VAL A 43 2.36 7.57 -11.14
N ASN A 44 1.57 7.02 -12.08
CA ASN A 44 0.52 6.07 -11.75
C ASN A 44 1.15 4.69 -11.47
N ILE A 45 1.05 4.21 -10.23
CA ILE A 45 1.61 2.92 -9.83
C ILE A 45 0.69 1.77 -10.22
N THR A 46 -0.61 1.95 -9.98
CA THR A 46 -1.62 0.96 -10.33
C THR A 46 -2.98 1.64 -10.52
N SER A 47 -3.86 1.01 -11.31
CA SER A 47 -5.23 1.48 -11.59
C SER A 47 -6.31 0.46 -11.20
N GLU A 48 -5.95 -0.52 -10.37
CA GLU A 48 -6.82 -1.61 -9.93
C GLU A 48 -6.97 -1.69 -8.41
N ALA A 49 -6.53 -0.67 -7.66
CA ALA A 49 -6.69 -0.64 -6.20
C ALA A 49 -8.17 -0.51 -5.81
N TYR A 50 -8.55 -1.17 -4.72
CA TYR A 50 -9.93 -1.19 -4.24
C TYR A 50 -10.22 -0.04 -3.25
N LYS A 51 -9.82 -0.20 -1.98
CA LYS A 51 -10.11 0.77 -0.91
C LYS A 51 -8.95 0.99 0.06
N GLU A 52 -8.17 -0.06 0.30
CA GLU A 52 -7.08 -0.03 1.28
C GLU A 52 -5.74 -0.29 0.60
N TYR A 53 -4.74 0.49 1.01
CA TYR A 53 -3.35 0.29 0.65
C TYR A 53 -2.45 0.81 1.77
N ASP A 54 -1.22 0.33 1.82
CA ASP A 54 -0.19 0.89 2.69
C ASP A 54 1.17 0.83 2.01
N VAL A 55 2.11 1.66 2.48
CA VAL A 55 3.44 1.79 1.89
C VAL A 55 4.51 1.80 2.98
N TYR A 56 5.59 1.09 2.70
CA TYR A 56 6.82 1.10 3.49
C TYR A 56 8.01 1.37 2.56
N ILE A 57 9.03 2.04 3.07
CA ILE A 57 10.33 2.18 2.39
C ILE A 57 11.43 1.68 3.32
N ASP A 58 12.31 0.84 2.81
CA ASP A 58 13.44 0.33 3.57
C ASP A 58 14.65 1.28 3.51
N GLN A 59 15.76 0.87 4.14
CA GLN A 59 16.99 1.65 4.16
C GLN A 59 17.76 1.66 2.83
N GLU A 60 17.37 0.81 1.88
CA GLU A 60 17.94 0.71 0.53
C GLU A 60 17.04 1.39 -0.52
N ASP A 61 16.08 2.21 -0.08
CA ASP A 61 15.08 2.88 -0.91
C ASP A 61 14.19 1.92 -1.73
N THR A 62 14.07 0.67 -1.30
CA THR A 62 13.05 -0.25 -1.81
C THR A 62 11.70 0.16 -1.25
N ILE A 63 10.77 0.49 -2.14
CA ILE A 63 9.40 0.81 -1.76
C ILE A 63 8.56 -0.46 -1.84
N TYR A 64 7.95 -0.82 -0.72
CA TYR A 64 6.96 -1.88 -0.63
C TYR A 64 5.58 -1.26 -0.56
N LEU A 65 4.68 -1.68 -1.44
CA LEU A 65 3.31 -1.18 -1.49
C LEU A 65 2.37 -2.37 -1.49
N ILE A 66 1.52 -2.45 -0.46
CA ILE A 66 0.47 -3.46 -0.36
C ILE A 66 -0.88 -2.83 -0.66
N TYR A 67 -1.74 -3.52 -1.40
CA TYR A 67 -3.13 -3.10 -1.61
C TYR A 67 -4.05 -4.29 -1.86
N GLN A 68 -5.34 -4.13 -1.59
CA GLN A 68 -6.35 -5.03 -2.12
C GLN A 68 -6.78 -4.54 -3.50
N ASN A 69 -6.75 -5.41 -4.51
CA ASN A 69 -7.21 -5.06 -5.85
C ASN A 69 -8.75 -5.19 -5.99
N LYS A 70 -9.29 -4.79 -7.13
CA LYS A 70 -10.73 -4.86 -7.44
C LYS A 70 -11.31 -6.29 -7.47
N ASP A 71 -10.44 -7.29 -7.67
CA ASP A 71 -10.80 -8.71 -7.69
C ASP A 71 -10.68 -9.32 -6.28
N LEU A 72 -10.43 -8.46 -5.28
CA LEU A 72 -10.30 -8.74 -3.85
C LEU A 72 -9.09 -9.58 -3.46
N ASP A 73 -8.09 -9.65 -4.33
CA ASP A 73 -6.78 -10.23 -4.05
C ASP A 73 -5.87 -9.22 -3.34
N LEU A 74 -5.03 -9.71 -2.41
CA LEU A 74 -3.95 -8.92 -1.84
C LEU A 74 -2.74 -8.93 -2.76
N ILE A 75 -2.28 -7.74 -3.13
CA ILE A 75 -1.16 -7.54 -4.05
C ILE A 75 -0.06 -6.78 -3.32
N LEU A 76 1.15 -7.34 -3.32
CA LEU A 76 2.38 -6.65 -2.93
C LEU A 76 3.13 -6.20 -4.18
N LEU A 77 3.54 -4.95 -4.21
CA LEU A 77 4.48 -4.39 -5.17
C LEU A 77 5.79 -4.05 -4.47
N MET A 78 6.90 -4.34 -5.13
CA MET A 78 8.24 -3.89 -4.74
C MET A 78 8.77 -3.01 -5.86
N LEU A 79 9.13 -1.77 -5.53
CA LEU A 79 9.66 -0.79 -6.48
C LEU A 79 11.10 -0.45 -6.07
N LYS A 80 12.06 -0.76 -6.94
CA LYS A 80 13.49 -0.48 -6.73
C LYS A 80 14.15 -0.13 -8.05
N GLU A 81 14.87 0.98 -8.10
CA GLU A 81 15.64 1.41 -9.29
C GLU A 81 14.85 1.38 -10.62
N GLY A 82 13.56 1.75 -10.57
CA GLY A 82 12.67 1.75 -11.73
C GLY A 82 12.13 0.37 -12.14
N ARG A 83 12.51 -0.71 -11.44
CA ARG A 83 11.89 -2.03 -11.57
C ARG A 83 10.66 -2.11 -10.65
N VAL A 84 9.64 -2.82 -11.14
CA VAL A 84 8.43 -3.11 -10.37
C VAL A 84 8.22 -4.61 -10.39
N GLU A 85 8.27 -5.23 -9.22
CA GLU A 85 7.90 -6.62 -9.01
C GLU A 85 6.51 -6.67 -8.36
N LYS A 86 5.67 -7.59 -8.84
CA LYS A 86 4.29 -7.74 -8.37
C LYS A 86 4.04 -9.17 -7.93
N VAL A 87 3.53 -9.34 -6.71
CA VAL A 87 3.22 -10.64 -6.11
C VAL A 87 1.78 -10.62 -5.62
N LYS A 88 0.99 -11.62 -6.02
CA LYS A 88 -0.34 -11.89 -5.43
C LYS A 88 -0.13 -12.77 -4.19
N LEU A 89 -0.63 -12.34 -3.04
CA LEU A 89 -0.42 -13.01 -1.75
C LEU A 89 -1.53 -13.99 -1.39
N THR A 90 -2.69 -13.87 -2.04
CA THR A 90 -3.86 -14.70 -1.78
C THR A 90 -3.95 -15.84 -2.78
N GLU A 91 -4.35 -17.03 -2.35
CA GLU A 91 -4.76 -18.09 -3.28
C GLU A 91 -6.15 -17.77 -3.84
N ASP A 92 -7.10 -17.51 -2.93
CA ASP A 92 -8.48 -17.13 -3.22
C ASP A 92 -8.77 -15.67 -2.85
N PRO A 93 -9.70 -14.99 -3.55
CA PRO A 93 -10.14 -13.65 -3.20
C PRO A 93 -10.62 -13.55 -1.75
N LEU A 94 -10.19 -12.50 -1.05
CA LEU A 94 -10.66 -12.20 0.31
C LEU A 94 -11.96 -11.39 0.26
N PRO A 95 -12.73 -11.33 1.35
CA PRO A 95 -13.70 -10.26 1.54
C PRO A 95 -13.02 -8.87 1.52
N GLU A 96 -13.83 -7.80 1.46
CA GLU A 96 -13.32 -6.43 1.69
C GLU A 96 -12.56 -6.38 3.01
N ILE A 97 -11.31 -5.93 2.91
CA ILE A 97 -10.44 -5.75 4.08
C ILE A 97 -10.45 -4.30 4.52
N TYR A 98 -10.15 -4.09 5.80
CA TYR A 98 -10.07 -2.78 6.44
C TYR A 98 -8.75 -2.63 7.18
N TYR A 99 -8.28 -1.39 7.34
CA TYR A 99 -7.08 -1.09 8.12
C TYR A 99 -5.86 -1.93 7.70
N LEU A 100 -5.65 -2.07 6.38
CA LEU A 100 -4.46 -2.71 5.83
C LEU A 100 -3.21 -1.93 6.26
N ASN A 101 -2.25 -2.61 6.88
CA ASN A 101 -0.97 -2.06 7.32
C ASN A 101 0.18 -2.97 6.87
N LEU A 102 1.31 -2.36 6.53
CA LEU A 102 2.54 -3.03 6.13
C LEU A 102 3.68 -2.60 7.04
N ILE A 103 4.42 -3.59 7.55
CA ILE A 103 5.67 -3.38 8.26
C ILE A 103 6.70 -4.32 7.64
N VAL A 104 7.92 -3.88 7.40
CA VAL A 104 9.01 -4.77 7.00
C VAL A 104 9.99 -4.90 8.15
N VAL A 105 10.29 -6.14 8.53
CA VAL A 105 11.22 -6.47 9.62
C VAL A 105 12.32 -7.33 9.03
N GLU A 106 13.57 -6.85 9.09
CA GLU A 106 14.73 -7.59 8.56
C GLU A 106 14.55 -8.02 7.08
N GLY A 107 13.90 -7.18 6.27
CA GLY A 107 13.62 -7.44 4.86
C GLY A 107 12.38 -8.29 4.60
N VAL A 108 11.75 -8.84 5.64
CA VAL A 108 10.53 -9.66 5.54
C VAL A 108 9.29 -8.77 5.66
N PRO A 109 8.39 -8.73 4.66
CA PRO A 109 7.15 -7.98 4.77
C PRO A 109 6.11 -8.69 5.65
N HIS A 110 5.56 -7.96 6.61
CA HIS A 110 4.45 -8.35 7.48
C HIS A 110 3.22 -7.49 7.16
N VAL A 111 2.12 -8.16 6.84
CA VAL A 111 0.86 -7.52 6.44
C VAL A 111 -0.20 -7.80 7.49
N PHE A 112 -0.83 -6.73 7.99
CA PHE A 112 -1.95 -6.80 8.95
C PHE A 112 -3.20 -6.20 8.34
N TYR A 113 -4.34 -6.84 8.50
CA TYR A 113 -5.63 -6.30 8.03
C TYR A 113 -6.80 -6.91 8.77
N TYR A 114 -7.96 -6.25 8.69
CA TYR A 114 -9.17 -6.67 9.37
C TYR A 114 -10.22 -7.14 8.36
N ILE A 115 -10.94 -8.20 8.69
CA ILE A 115 -12.14 -8.64 7.95
C ILE A 115 -13.35 -8.49 8.86
N LEU A 116 -14.43 -7.88 8.33
CA LEU A 116 -15.72 -7.78 9.00
C LEU A 116 -16.42 -9.15 8.97
N LEU A 117 -16.67 -9.74 10.14
CA LEU A 117 -17.36 -11.03 10.28
C LEU A 117 -18.88 -10.87 10.40
N SER A 118 -19.34 -9.81 11.06
CA SER A 118 -20.76 -9.49 11.22
C SER A 118 -20.94 -7.97 11.22
N GLY A 119 -21.73 -7.47 10.27
CA GLY A 119 -22.04 -6.05 10.14
C GLY A 119 -22.92 -5.51 11.27
N GLU A 120 -23.80 -6.33 11.82
CA GLU A 120 -24.70 -5.93 12.91
C GLU A 120 -23.94 -5.71 14.22
N GLU A 121 -23.04 -6.64 14.56
CA GLU A 121 -22.24 -6.58 15.78
C GLU A 121 -20.96 -5.73 15.62
N LYS A 122 -20.65 -5.28 14.39
CA LYS A 122 -19.36 -4.66 14.03
C LYS A 122 -18.16 -5.49 14.51
N LYS A 123 -18.26 -6.81 14.34
CA LYS A 123 -17.23 -7.75 14.79
C LYS A 123 -16.17 -7.93 13.70
N TYR A 124 -14.93 -7.60 14.02
CA TYR A 124 -13.79 -7.75 13.12
C TYR A 124 -12.86 -8.88 13.58
N ARG A 125 -12.23 -9.55 12.61
CA ARG A 125 -11.09 -10.44 12.85
C ARG A 125 -9.84 -9.84 12.25
N ILE A 126 -8.76 -9.84 13.02
CA ILE A 126 -7.45 -9.38 12.59
C ILE A 126 -6.71 -10.57 12.00
N TYR A 127 -6.09 -10.36 10.85
CA TYR A 127 -5.22 -11.29 10.16
C TYR A 127 -3.81 -10.72 10.09
N HIS A 128 -2.82 -11.60 10.18
CA HIS A 128 -1.41 -11.31 9.99
C HIS A 128 -0.84 -12.34 9.01
N HIS A 129 -0.14 -11.85 7.98
CA HIS A 129 0.64 -12.67 7.06
C HIS A 129 2.07 -12.15 7.03
N TYR A 130 3.02 -13.05 6.83
CA TYR A 130 4.41 -12.71 6.56
C TYR A 130 4.85 -13.46 5.31
N ILE A 131 5.75 -12.86 4.53
CA ILE A 131 6.17 -13.38 3.23
C ILE A 131 7.64 -13.73 3.33
N GLU A 132 7.93 -15.04 3.32
CA GLU A 132 9.30 -15.58 3.24
C GLU A 132 9.81 -15.65 1.80
#